data_AF-A0A3P7WY33-F1
#
_entry.id   AF-A0A3P7WY33-F1
#
_cell.length_a   1.000
_cell.length_b   1.000
_cell.length_c   1.000
_cell.angle_alpha   90.00
_cell.angle_beta   90.00
_cell.angle_gamma   90.00
#
_symmetry.space_group_name_H-M   'P 1'
#
loop_
_entity.id
_entity.type
_entity.pdbx_description
1 polymer ?
#
loop_
_entity_poly.entity_id
_entity_poly.type
_entity_poly.pdbx_seq_one_letter_code
_entity_poly.pdbx_strand_id
1 'polypeptide(L)'
;MSSAKHYFIFFFFQYLKFSLFICEFYLIKKTLTATECAKNYEEQIHHCTTETEEGWPVFDLLLLGIGPDGHTCSLFPGHPALRENVKWVAEVEDSPKPPPRRITLTLPVINHGRYVAFICTGRRKGELIREIVSGQNSNFPAAMVKPKSGNISWFMDKEAFSACGGSASCL
;
A
#
# COMPACT_ATOMS: atom_id res chain seq x y z
N MET A 1 -16.66 20.91 -2.05
CA MET A 1 -16.95 19.75 -2.92
C MET A 1 -15.64 19.16 -3.43
N SER A 2 -15.23 18.01 -2.89
CA SER A 2 -14.57 16.93 -3.64
C SER A 2 -14.36 15.77 -2.66
N SER A 3 -15.27 14.81 -2.72
CA SER A 3 -15.24 13.57 -1.96
C SER A 3 -14.32 12.60 -2.70
N ALA A 4 -13.06 12.51 -2.28
CA ALA A 4 -12.18 11.42 -2.68
C ALA A 4 -12.64 10.15 -1.92
N LYS A 5 -13.68 9.53 -2.46
CA LYS A 5 -14.22 8.26 -1.97
C LYS A 5 -13.20 7.14 -2.25
N HIS A 6 -13.28 6.11 -1.42
CA HIS A 6 -12.41 4.94 -1.33
C HIS A 6 -12.49 4.00 -2.57
N TYR A 7 -12.31 4.53 -3.77
CA TYR A 7 -12.66 3.83 -5.02
C TYR A 7 -11.64 2.79 -5.50
N PHE A 8 -10.39 2.83 -5.05
CA PHE A 8 -9.34 2.05 -5.73
C PHE A 8 -9.49 0.53 -5.54
N ILE A 9 -9.91 0.07 -4.36
CA ILE A 9 -10.23 -1.34 -4.13
C ILE A 9 -11.57 -1.73 -4.78
N PHE A 10 -12.54 -0.82 -4.88
CA PHE A 10 -13.88 -1.14 -5.38
C PHE A 10 -13.96 -1.24 -6.91
N PHE A 11 -13.17 -0.43 -7.64
CA PHE A 11 -13.27 -0.39 -9.11
C PHE A 11 -12.55 -1.54 -9.81
N PHE A 12 -11.50 -2.11 -9.21
CA PHE A 12 -10.73 -3.19 -9.83
C PHE A 12 -11.55 -4.48 -9.99
N PHE A 13 -12.44 -4.79 -9.05
CA PHE A 13 -13.15 -6.07 -9.01
C PHE A 13 -14.51 -6.10 -9.73
N GLN A 14 -15.07 -4.95 -10.13
CA GLN A 14 -16.39 -4.93 -10.81
C GLN A 14 -16.36 -5.52 -12.23
N TYR A 15 -15.18 -5.62 -12.86
CA TYR A 15 -15.03 -6.07 -14.26
C TYR A 15 -14.23 -7.36 -14.45
N LEU A 16 -13.72 -7.97 -13.38
CA LEU A 16 -12.98 -9.21 -13.46
C LEU A 16 -13.94 -10.40 -13.35
N LYS A 17 -14.32 -11.00 -14.48
CA LYS A 17 -14.85 -12.36 -14.54
C LYS A 17 -13.71 -13.35 -14.30
N PHE A 18 -13.26 -13.47 -13.05
CA PHE A 18 -12.38 -14.57 -12.68
C PHE A 18 -13.21 -15.85 -12.55
N SER A 19 -13.04 -16.78 -13.49
CA SER A 19 -13.37 -18.18 -13.26
C SER A 19 -12.11 -18.84 -12.70
N LEU A 20 -11.89 -18.66 -11.40
CA LEU A 20 -10.92 -19.44 -10.65
C LEU A 20 -11.62 -20.01 -9.42
N PHE A 21 -11.32 -21.28 -9.15
CA PHE A 21 -11.82 -22.04 -8.01
C PHE A 21 -11.60 -21.24 -6.71
N ILE A 22 -12.71 -20.86 -6.07
CA ILE A 22 -12.82 -20.21 -4.76
C ILE A 22 -12.08 -18.86 -4.64
N CYS A 23 -12.77 -17.75 -4.91
CA CYS A 23 -12.32 -16.44 -4.44
C CYS A 23 -12.63 -16.30 -2.93
N GLU A 24 -11.61 -16.46 -2.09
CA GLU A 24 -11.73 -16.11 -0.66
C GLU A 24 -11.43 -14.63 -0.47
N PHE A 25 -12.38 -13.90 0.12
CA PHE A 25 -12.24 -12.47 0.42
C PHE A 25 -12.16 -12.25 1.92
N TYR A 26 -11.03 -11.72 2.36
CA TYR A 26 -10.81 -11.30 3.74
C TYR A 26 -11.01 -9.79 3.84
N LEU A 27 -12.08 -9.38 4.54
CA LEU A 27 -12.48 -7.97 4.64
C LEU A 27 -12.25 -7.46 6.06
N ILE A 28 -11.76 -6.22 6.16
CA ILE A 28 -11.64 -5.51 7.44
C ILE A 28 -13.05 -5.23 8.00
N LYS A 29 -13.33 -5.76 9.19
CA LYS A 29 -14.65 -5.66 9.85
C LYS A 29 -14.87 -4.29 10.49
N LYS A 30 -15.50 -3.37 9.76
CA LYS A 30 -15.69 -1.96 10.19
C LYS A 30 -16.62 -1.74 11.38
N THR A 31 -17.26 -2.79 11.90
CA THR A 31 -18.17 -2.71 13.05
C THR A 31 -17.44 -2.74 14.40
N LEU A 32 -16.15 -3.06 14.40
CA LEU A 32 -15.33 -3.18 15.62
C LEU A 32 -14.57 -1.87 15.91
N THR A 33 -13.96 -1.77 17.10
CA THR A 33 -12.99 -0.70 17.37
C THR A 33 -11.76 -0.83 16.48
N ALA A 34 -10.95 0.23 16.35
CA ALA A 34 -9.79 0.21 15.46
C ALA A 34 -8.77 -0.87 15.86
N THR A 35 -8.46 -1.00 17.15
CA THR A 35 -7.58 -2.05 17.67
C THR A 35 -8.13 -3.46 17.43
N GLU A 36 -9.43 -3.69 17.66
CA GLU A 36 -10.06 -4.98 17.38
C GLU A 36 -10.10 -5.30 15.89
N CYS A 37 -10.30 -4.29 15.02
CA CYS A 37 -10.23 -4.44 13.57
C CYS A 37 -8.84 -4.88 13.14
N ALA A 38 -7.79 -4.20 13.63
CA ALA A 38 -6.40 -4.51 13.29
C ALA A 38 -6.06 -5.95 13.69
N LYS A 39 -6.37 -6.31 14.95
CA LYS A 39 -6.16 -7.67 15.47
C LYS A 39 -6.93 -8.72 14.67
N ASN A 40 -8.22 -8.49 14.40
CA ASN A 40 -9.02 -9.45 13.66
C ASN A 40 -8.55 -9.61 12.20
N TYR A 41 -8.02 -8.57 11.59
CA TYR A 41 -7.47 -8.65 10.23
C TYR A 41 -6.10 -9.34 10.22
N GLU A 42 -5.26 -9.12 11.22
CA GLU A 42 -4.02 -9.85 11.43
C GLU A 42 -4.27 -11.36 11.62
N GLU A 43 -5.25 -11.74 12.44
CA GLU A 43 -5.69 -13.13 12.62
C GLU A 43 -6.16 -13.77 11.31
N GLN A 44 -6.88 -13.02 10.46
CA GLN A 44 -7.29 -13.49 9.13
C GLN A 44 -6.07 -13.76 8.25
N ILE A 45 -5.08 -12.85 8.24
CA ILE A 45 -3.85 -13.02 7.46
C ILE A 45 -3.06 -14.24 7.96
N HIS A 46 -2.94 -14.43 9.28
CA HIS A 46 -2.31 -15.62 9.85
C HIS A 46 -2.98 -16.92 9.41
N HIS A 47 -4.30 -16.92 9.28
CA HIS A 47 -5.05 -18.12 8.88
C HIS A 47 -4.87 -18.48 7.40
N CYS A 48 -4.74 -17.48 6.52
CA CYS A 48 -4.63 -17.70 5.08
C CYS A 48 -3.19 -17.71 4.55
N THR A 49 -2.22 -17.25 5.34
CA THR A 49 -0.81 -17.24 4.95
C THR A 49 -0.13 -18.55 5.31
N THR A 50 0.48 -19.19 4.33
CA THR A 50 1.27 -20.43 4.53
C THR A 50 2.77 -20.17 4.54
N GLU A 51 3.21 -19.00 4.05
CA GLU A 51 4.63 -18.64 3.89
C GLU A 51 4.98 -17.42 4.75
N THR A 52 6.02 -17.56 5.56
CA THR A 52 6.60 -16.43 6.30
C THR A 52 8.11 -16.36 6.12
N GLU A 53 8.65 -15.16 6.09
CA GLU A 53 10.09 -14.86 6.03
C GLU A 53 10.42 -13.95 7.22
N GLU A 54 11.37 -14.34 8.07
CA GLU A 54 11.72 -13.62 9.31
C GLU A 54 10.52 -13.33 10.25
N GLY A 55 9.48 -14.17 10.20
CA GLY A 55 8.26 -13.99 10.99
C GLY A 55 7.25 -13.01 10.40
N TRP A 56 7.45 -12.55 9.16
CA TRP A 56 6.52 -11.70 8.40
C TRP A 56 5.83 -12.50 7.29
N PRO A 57 4.55 -12.18 6.96
CA PRO A 57 3.84 -12.87 5.89
C PRO A 57 4.37 -12.42 4.53
N VAL A 58 4.57 -13.38 3.63
CA VAL A 58 5.02 -13.10 2.27
C VAL A 58 3.80 -13.05 1.35
N PHE A 59 3.41 -11.85 0.94
CA PHE A 59 2.36 -11.67 -0.06
C PHE A 59 2.91 -11.84 -1.47
N ASP A 60 2.21 -12.58 -2.32
CA ASP A 60 2.57 -12.70 -3.75
C ASP A 60 2.54 -11.34 -4.46
N LEU A 61 1.47 -10.57 -4.26
CA LEU A 61 1.27 -9.28 -4.91
C LEU A 61 0.61 -8.28 -3.95
N LEU A 62 1.25 -7.13 -3.78
CA LEU A 62 0.69 -5.97 -3.12
C LEU A 62 0.44 -4.86 -4.14
N LEU A 63 -0.84 -4.51 -4.34
CA LEU A 63 -1.25 -3.38 -5.18
C LEU A 63 -1.38 -2.12 -4.33
N LEU A 64 -0.50 -1.15 -4.55
CA LEU A 64 -0.39 0.05 -3.73
C LEU A 64 -0.74 1.30 -4.53
N GLY A 65 -1.33 2.27 -3.83
CA GLY A 65 -1.47 3.64 -4.31
C GLY A 65 -0.46 4.57 -3.64
N ILE A 66 -0.31 5.77 -4.19
CA ILE A 66 0.50 6.83 -3.59
C ILE A 66 -0.33 8.09 -3.37
N GLY A 67 -0.20 8.72 -2.20
CA GLY A 67 -0.77 10.01 -1.85
C GLY A 67 -0.01 11.19 -2.47
N PRO A 68 -0.61 12.39 -2.54
CA PRO A 68 0.08 13.60 -3.03
C PRO A 68 1.21 14.10 -2.11
N ASP A 69 1.31 13.53 -0.91
CA ASP A 69 2.30 13.71 0.15
C ASP A 69 3.21 12.47 0.28
N GLY A 70 3.18 11.56 -0.70
CA GLY A 70 4.00 10.35 -0.71
C GLY A 70 3.57 9.25 0.26
N HIS A 71 2.43 9.39 0.95
CA HIS A 71 1.89 8.30 1.77
C HIS A 71 1.52 7.10 0.90
N THR A 72 1.61 5.90 1.45
CA THR A 72 1.02 4.69 0.87
C THR A 72 0.29 3.92 1.97
N CYS A 73 -0.67 3.06 1.61
CA CYS A 73 -1.61 2.48 2.57
C CYS A 73 -2.20 3.58 3.49
N SER A 74 -2.11 3.42 4.82
CA SER A 74 -2.37 4.50 5.78
C SER A 74 -1.11 4.94 6.52
N LEU A 75 0.05 4.84 5.87
CA LEU A 75 1.35 5.22 6.41
C LEU A 75 1.69 6.62 5.90
N PHE A 76 1.62 7.61 6.79
CA PHE A 76 1.80 9.03 6.46
C PHE A 76 3.17 9.57 6.87
N PRO A 77 3.73 10.57 6.16
CA PRO A 77 5.00 11.18 6.53
C PRO A 77 5.03 11.63 8.00
N GLY A 78 6.07 11.23 8.74
CA GLY A 78 6.26 11.59 10.15
C GLY A 78 5.33 10.90 11.15
N HIS A 79 4.37 10.10 10.69
CA HIS A 79 3.40 9.44 11.57
C HIS A 79 4.03 8.29 12.37
N PRO A 80 3.68 8.08 13.66
CA PRO A 80 4.25 7.01 14.49
C PRO A 80 4.12 5.60 13.88
N ALA A 81 3.05 5.33 13.12
CA ALA A 81 2.85 4.05 12.42
C ALA A 81 3.99 3.65 11.47
N LEU A 82 4.83 4.59 11.01
CA LEU A 82 6.03 4.27 10.22
C LEU A 82 7.10 3.53 11.04
N ARG A 83 7.04 3.60 12.37
CA ARG A 83 7.98 2.95 13.29
C ARG A 83 7.47 1.60 13.81
N GLU A 84 6.26 1.19 13.43
CA GLU A 84 5.70 -0.11 13.81
C GLU A 84 6.53 -1.24 13.17
N ASN A 85 7.11 -2.07 14.03
CA ASN A 85 8.03 -3.14 13.66
C ASN A 85 7.73 -4.47 14.37
N VAL A 86 6.55 -4.60 14.98
CA VAL A 86 6.10 -5.81 15.68
C VAL A 86 4.82 -6.35 15.05
N LYS A 87 3.80 -5.50 14.88
CA LYS A 87 2.49 -5.91 14.33
C LYS A 87 2.55 -6.08 12.81
N TRP A 88 1.80 -7.02 12.27
CA TRP A 88 1.58 -7.15 10.82
C TRP A 88 0.57 -6.09 10.34
N VAL A 89 -0.46 -5.85 11.16
CA VAL A 89 -1.53 -4.89 10.90
C VAL A 89 -1.60 -3.89 12.05
N ALA A 90 -1.61 -2.60 11.71
CA ALA A 90 -1.72 -1.52 12.67
C ALA A 90 -3.01 -0.72 12.50
N GLU A 91 -3.55 -0.28 13.62
CA GLU A 91 -4.51 0.80 13.70
C GLU A 91 -3.82 2.16 13.58
N VAL A 92 -4.47 3.08 12.87
CA VAL A 92 -4.08 4.51 12.78
C VAL A 92 -5.29 5.28 13.28
N GLU A 93 -5.17 6.01 14.39
CA GLU A 93 -6.32 6.70 14.99
C GLU A 93 -6.45 8.18 14.59
N ASP A 94 -5.33 8.77 14.20
CA ASP A 94 -5.12 10.20 14.02
C ASP A 94 -4.55 10.53 12.62
N SER A 95 -5.01 9.81 11.59
CA SER A 95 -4.61 10.09 10.21
C SER A 95 -4.82 11.57 9.87
N PRO A 96 -3.80 12.25 9.29
CA PRO A 96 -3.89 13.66 8.91
C PRO A 96 -4.89 13.91 7.76
N LYS A 97 -5.42 12.83 7.17
CA LYS A 97 -6.44 12.87 6.11
C LYS A 97 -7.71 12.13 6.54
N PRO A 98 -8.91 12.66 6.26
CA PRO A 98 -10.16 11.99 6.60
C PRO A 98 -10.36 10.68 5.79
N PRO A 99 -10.96 9.64 6.39
CA PRO A 99 -11.30 9.52 7.81
C PRO A 99 -10.03 9.35 8.68
N PRO A 100 -10.06 9.83 9.94
CA PRO A 100 -8.88 9.80 10.83
C PRO A 100 -8.52 8.38 11.27
N ARG A 101 -9.52 7.51 11.43
CA ARG A 101 -9.32 6.11 11.83
C ARG A 101 -9.16 5.22 10.61
N ARG A 102 -8.06 4.47 10.55
CA ARG A 102 -7.70 3.55 9.46
C ARG A 102 -7.03 2.29 10.00
N ILE A 103 -7.02 1.25 9.19
CA ILE A 103 -6.26 0.03 9.40
C ILE A 103 -5.26 -0.08 8.26
N THR A 104 -4.04 -0.52 8.54
CA THR A 104 -2.96 -0.57 7.55
C THR A 104 -2.06 -1.77 7.75
N LEU A 105 -1.54 -2.30 6.64
CA LEU A 105 -0.34 -3.12 6.70
C LEU A 105 0.85 -2.24 7.10
N THR A 106 1.76 -2.81 7.87
CA THR A 106 2.97 -2.14 8.35
C THR A 106 4.09 -2.22 7.31
N LEU A 107 5.10 -1.34 7.41
CA LEU A 107 6.23 -1.35 6.47
C LEU A 107 6.96 -2.70 6.41
N PRO A 108 7.20 -3.41 7.54
CA PRO A 108 7.78 -4.75 7.48
C PRO A 108 6.98 -5.70 6.60
N VAL A 109 5.64 -5.78 6.76
CA VAL A 109 4.81 -6.65 5.91
C VAL A 109 4.93 -6.27 4.44
N ILE A 110 4.82 -4.98 4.13
CA ILE A 110 4.92 -4.49 2.74
C ILE A 110 6.28 -4.86 2.13
N ASN A 111 7.35 -4.76 2.90
CA ASN A 111 8.72 -5.04 2.46
C ASN A 111 9.10 -6.54 2.43
N HIS A 112 8.21 -7.44 2.85
CA HIS A 112 8.34 -8.89 2.59
C HIS A 112 7.43 -9.36 1.44
N GLY A 113 6.76 -8.45 0.73
CA GLY A 113 6.00 -8.79 -0.47
C GLY A 113 6.91 -9.23 -1.64
N ARG A 114 6.52 -10.29 -2.35
CA ARG A 114 7.24 -10.83 -3.51
C ARG A 114 7.17 -9.88 -4.71
N TYR A 115 6.00 -9.31 -4.97
CA TYR A 115 5.80 -8.25 -5.96
C TYR A 115 5.01 -7.08 -5.34
N VAL A 116 5.59 -5.89 -5.35
CA VAL A 116 4.91 -4.66 -4.91
C VAL A 116 4.71 -3.74 -6.11
N ALA A 117 3.46 -3.52 -6.48
CA ALA A 117 3.09 -2.75 -7.66
C ALA A 117 2.40 -1.44 -7.24
N PHE A 118 3.04 -0.31 -7.51
CA PHE A 118 2.42 1.00 -7.37
C PHE A 118 1.65 1.36 -8.63
N ILE A 119 0.37 1.74 -8.49
CA ILE A 119 -0.46 2.21 -9.61
C ILE A 119 -0.72 3.71 -9.45
N CYS A 120 -0.22 4.50 -10.40
CA CYS A 120 -0.15 5.95 -10.29
C CYS A 120 -0.50 6.64 -11.60
N THR A 121 -1.55 7.45 -11.61
CA THR A 121 -2.01 8.18 -12.81
C THR A 121 -1.93 9.69 -12.63
N GLY A 122 -1.63 10.40 -13.71
CA GLY A 122 -1.58 11.85 -13.78
C GLY A 122 -0.22 12.46 -13.47
N ARG A 123 0.06 13.58 -14.12
CA ARG A 123 1.34 14.30 -14.07
C ARG A 123 1.94 14.47 -12.66
N ARG A 124 1.14 14.93 -11.70
CA ARG A 124 1.60 15.18 -10.31
C ARG A 124 2.16 13.94 -9.63
N LYS A 125 1.64 12.75 -9.98
CA LYS A 125 2.15 11.48 -9.44
C LYS A 125 3.50 11.13 -10.05
N GLY A 126 3.67 11.35 -11.35
CA GLY A 126 4.95 11.18 -12.02
C GLY A 126 6.07 12.04 -11.43
N GLU A 127 5.80 13.31 -11.14
CA GLU A 127 6.77 14.21 -10.48
C GLU A 127 7.20 13.67 -9.11
N LEU A 128 6.24 13.20 -8.31
CA LEU A 128 6.51 12.65 -6.99
C LEU A 128 7.27 11.31 -7.06
N ILE A 129 6.97 10.45 -8.04
CA ILE A 129 7.70 9.19 -8.24
C ILE A 129 9.14 9.48 -8.66
N ARG A 130 9.37 10.50 -9.50
CA ARG A 130 10.73 10.94 -9.84
C ARG A 130 11.54 11.30 -8.60
N GLU A 131 10.95 12.03 -7.64
CA GLU A 131 11.62 12.37 -6.37
C GLU A 131 11.96 11.12 -5.53
N ILE A 132 11.06 10.15 -5.48
CA ILE A 132 11.25 8.88 -4.76
C ILE A 132 12.40 8.08 -5.37
N VAL A 133 12.31 7.88 -6.68
CA VAL A 133 13.18 7.00 -7.46
C VAL A 133 14.59 7.57 -7.60
N SER A 134 14.70 8.89 -7.73
CA SER A 134 16.01 9.57 -7.72
C SER A 134 16.63 9.67 -6.32
N GLY A 135 15.92 9.25 -5.27
CA GLY A 135 16.37 9.35 -3.88
C GLY A 135 16.41 10.78 -3.33
N GLN A 136 15.79 11.75 -4.02
CA GLN A 136 15.75 13.15 -3.58
C GLN A 136 14.98 13.33 -2.27
N ASN A 137 13.97 12.50 -2.02
CA ASN A 137 13.17 12.57 -0.80
C ASN A 137 12.87 11.18 -0.21
N SER A 138 13.71 10.75 0.75
CA SER A 138 13.54 9.51 1.48
C SER A 138 12.47 9.57 2.59
N ASN A 139 11.89 10.75 2.85
CA ASN A 139 10.90 10.92 3.93
C ASN A 139 9.49 10.50 3.49
N PHE A 140 9.27 10.23 2.20
CA PHE A 140 8.01 9.70 1.73
C PHE A 140 7.84 8.24 2.15
N PRO A 141 6.70 7.85 2.78
CA PRO A 141 6.41 6.46 3.10
C PRO A 141 6.51 5.52 1.89
N ALA A 142 6.11 5.96 0.70
CA ALA A 142 6.31 5.18 -0.53
C ALA A 142 7.79 4.97 -0.91
N ALA A 143 8.70 5.89 -0.55
CA ALA A 143 10.15 5.70 -0.72
C ALA A 143 10.74 4.71 0.30
N MET A 144 10.03 4.44 1.40
CA MET A 144 10.40 3.45 2.41
C MET A 144 9.96 2.03 2.03
N VAL A 145 9.15 1.90 0.97
CA VAL A 145 8.79 0.61 0.38
C VAL A 145 9.96 0.11 -0.46
N LYS A 146 10.68 -0.86 0.10
CA LYS A 146 11.87 -1.49 -0.45
C LYS A 146 11.78 -2.98 -0.13
N PRO A 147 11.09 -3.78 -0.97
CA PRO A 147 11.01 -5.22 -0.78
C PRO A 147 12.40 -5.84 -0.62
N LYS A 148 12.62 -6.64 0.42
CA LYS A 148 13.95 -7.20 0.75
C LYS A 148 14.41 -8.22 -0.31
N SER A 149 13.54 -9.19 -0.58
CA SER A 149 13.75 -10.32 -1.49
C SER A 149 12.83 -10.26 -2.72
N GLY A 150 11.97 -9.23 -2.79
CA GLY A 150 10.95 -9.05 -3.82
C GLY A 150 11.27 -7.98 -4.85
N ASN A 151 10.32 -7.74 -5.75
CA ASN A 151 10.42 -6.72 -6.79
C ASN A 151 9.45 -5.57 -6.53
N ILE A 152 9.84 -4.36 -6.93
CA ILE A 152 8.96 -3.19 -6.98
C ILE A 152 8.72 -2.78 -8.43
N SER A 153 7.47 -2.50 -8.78
CA SER A 153 7.08 -2.06 -10.13
C SER A 153 6.18 -0.83 -10.06
N TRP A 154 6.37 0.09 -11.00
CA TRP A 154 5.58 1.31 -11.12
C TRP A 154 4.73 1.31 -12.38
N PHE A 155 3.41 1.24 -12.22
CA PHE A 155 2.44 1.31 -13.31
C PHE A 155 1.94 2.74 -13.44
N MET A 156 2.19 3.34 -14.60
CA MET A 156 1.91 4.74 -14.88
C MET A 156 1.09 4.93 -16.14
N ASP A 157 0.27 5.99 -16.16
CA ASP A 157 -0.26 6.51 -17.42
C ASP A 157 0.78 7.35 -18.17
N LYS A 158 0.43 7.78 -19.38
CA LYS A 158 1.35 8.56 -20.24
C LYS A 158 1.80 9.86 -19.59
N GLU A 159 0.91 10.53 -18.86
CA GLU A 159 1.23 11.80 -18.19
C GLU A 159 2.20 11.61 -17.03
N ALA A 160 1.94 10.63 -16.16
CA ALA A 160 2.81 10.30 -15.05
C ALA A 160 4.18 9.82 -15.55
N PHE A 161 4.22 8.95 -16.56
CA PHE A 161 5.47 8.46 -17.14
C PHE A 161 6.33 9.60 -17.73
N SER A 162 5.71 10.50 -18.50
CA SER A 162 6.40 11.66 -19.08
C SER A 162 6.95 12.58 -17.99
N ALA A 163 6.17 12.83 -16.93
CA ALA A 163 6.57 13.68 -15.83
C ALA A 163 7.65 13.05 -14.93
N CYS A 164 7.69 11.72 -14.86
CA CYS A 164 8.70 10.96 -14.14
C CYS A 164 10.09 11.04 -14.81
N GLY A 165 10.18 11.54 -16.05
CA GLY A 165 11.42 11.67 -16.81
C GLY A 165 11.46 10.82 -18.09
N GLY A 166 10.41 10.05 -18.39
CA GLY A 166 10.24 9.38 -19.68
C GLY A 166 11.25 8.26 -20.00
N SER A 167 12.06 7.83 -19.02
CA SER A 167 13.00 6.72 -19.18
C SER A 167 12.71 5.59 -18.19
N ALA A 168 12.57 4.37 -18.71
CA ALA A 168 12.45 3.17 -17.90
C ALA A 168 13.71 2.86 -17.08
N SER A 169 14.87 3.43 -17.45
CA SER A 169 16.13 3.22 -16.74
C SER A 169 16.16 3.79 -15.32
N CYS A 170 15.18 4.61 -14.97
CA CYS A 170 15.05 5.16 -13.63
C CYS A 170 14.22 4.26 -12.72
N LEU A 171 13.28 3.46 -13.25
CA LEU A 171 12.21 2.80 -12.49
C LEU A 171 12.53 1.36 -12.08
#